data_AF-A0A2N3DXK8-F1
#
_entry.id   AF-A0A2N3DXK8-F1
#
_cell.length_a   1.000
_cell.length_b   1.000
_cell.length_c   1.000
_cell.angle_alpha   90.00
_cell.angle_beta   90.00
_cell.angle_gamma   90.00
#
_symmetry.space_group_name_H-M   'P 1'
#
loop_
_entity.id
_entity.type
_entity.pdbx_description
1 polymer ?
#
loop_
_entity_poly.entity_id
_entity_poly.type
_entity_poly.pdbx_seq_one_letter_code
_entity_poly.pdbx_strand_id
1 'polypeptide(L)' 'MSTPASPRAADPRDELVFLPLGGSGEIGMNLNLYGYGPEDDRCWIMVDLGVTFGDERTPGIDLIMPDPAF' A
#
# COMPACT_ATOMS: atom_id res chain seq x y z
N MET A 1 -9.96 12.61 23.11
CA MET A 1 -8.55 12.34 22.77
C MET A 1 -8.25 10.96 23.34
N SER A 2 -8.29 9.89 22.53
CA SER A 2 -7.99 8.54 23.03
C SER A 2 -6.48 8.42 23.22
N THR A 3 -6.08 7.94 24.39
CA THR A 3 -4.70 7.55 24.68
C THR A 3 -4.20 6.60 23.58
N PRO A 4 -3.00 6.81 23.00
CA PRO A 4 -2.42 5.81 22.09
C PRO A 4 -2.25 4.50 22.88
N ALA A 5 -2.67 3.39 22.30
CA ALA A 5 -2.49 2.08 22.91
C ALA A 5 -1.00 1.83 23.15
N SER A 6 -0.64 1.36 24.35
CA SER A 6 0.71 0.91 24.67
C SER A 6 1.16 -0.12 23.62
N PRO A 7 2.41 -0.10 23.13
CA PRO A 7 2.86 -1.05 22.13
C PRO A 7 2.63 -2.48 22.63
N ARG A 8 1.81 -3.23 21.90
CA ARG A 8 1.52 -4.64 22.19
C ARG A 8 2.80 -5.43 22.00
N ALA A 9 3.10 -6.36 22.92
CA ALA A 9 4.19 -7.31 22.72
C ALA A 9 3.92 -8.14 21.45
N ALA A 10 4.98 -8.44 20.69
CA ALA A 10 4.87 -9.25 19.49
C ALA A 10 4.28 -10.64 19.80
N ASP A 11 3.25 -11.03 19.07
CA ASP A 11 2.61 -12.34 19.11
C ASP A 11 3.29 -13.24 18.07
N PRO A 12 3.45 -14.56 18.30
CA PRO A 12 3.99 -15.49 17.31
C PRO A 12 3.24 -15.51 15.96
N ARG A 13 1.99 -15.03 15.94
CA ARG A 13 1.16 -14.89 14.73
C ARG A 13 1.36 -13.55 14.01
N ASP A 14 2.13 -12.63 14.58
CA ASP A 14 2.38 -11.34 13.96
C ASP A 14 3.35 -11.50 12.78
N GLU A 15 2.92 -11.04 11.62
CA GLU A 15 3.71 -11.10 10.40
C GLU A 15 3.92 -9.69 9.83
N LEU A 16 5.08 -9.48 9.21
CA LEU A 16 5.31 -8.33 8.34
C LEU A 16 5.07 -8.76 6.88
N VAL A 17 4.05 -8.19 6.25
CA VAL A 17 3.70 -8.44 4.86
C VAL A 17 3.98 -7.19 4.02
N PHE A 18 4.52 -7.41 2.83
CA PHE A 18 4.70 -6.39 1.80
C PHE A 18 3.74 -6.69 0.65
N LEU A 19 2.90 -5.70 0.31
CA LEU A 19 1.93 -5.77 -0.77
C LEU A 19 2.16 -4.61 -1.75
N PRO A 20 2.79 -4.87 -2.91
CA PRO A 20 2.94 -3.85 -3.94
C PRO A 20 1.69 -3.75 -4.80
N LEU A 21 1.02 -2.60 -4.77
CA LEU A 21 -0.17 -2.31 -5.58
C LEU A 21 0.15 -1.50 -6.85
N GLY A 22 1.34 -0.90 -6.93
CA GLY A 22 1.84 -0.29 -8.15
C GLY A 22 3.29 0.15 -8.05
N GLY A 23 3.95 0.34 -9.21
CA GLY A 23 5.36 0.73 -9.31
C GLY A 23 6.40 -0.36 -9.03
N SER A 24 5.99 -1.54 -8.56
CA SER A 24 6.89 -2.68 -8.42
C SER A 24 6.93 -3.50 -9.71
N GLY A 25 8.07 -3.49 -10.40
CA GLY A 25 8.24 -4.19 -11.68
C GLY A 25 7.88 -3.35 -12.91
N GLU A 26 7.42 -2.11 -12.71
CA GLU A 26 7.11 -1.14 -13.76
C GLU A 26 7.47 0.28 -13.28
N ILE A 27 7.36 1.27 -14.17
CA ILE A 27 7.64 2.67 -13.84
C ILE A 27 6.32 3.41 -13.62
N GLY A 28 6.16 3.97 -12.41
CA GLY A 28 5.05 4.85 -12.04
C GLY A 28 3.88 4.13 -11.35
N MET A 29 2.82 4.88 -11.03
CA MET A 29 1.69 4.42 -10.22
C MET A 29 2.09 3.82 -8.86
N ASN A 30 3.17 4.31 -8.25
CA ASN A 30 3.73 3.71 -7.04
C ASN A 30 2.72 3.70 -5.87
N LEU A 31 2.41 2.52 -5.36
CA LEU A 31 1.64 2.34 -4.12
C LEU A 31 2.07 1.04 -3.46
N ASN A 32 2.66 1.14 -2.27
CA ASN A 32 3.13 -0.02 -1.53
C ASN A 32 2.53 -0.03 -0.13
N LEU A 33 2.08 -1.20 0.31
CA LEU A 33 1.54 -1.40 1.64
C LEU A 33 2.45 -2.30 2.46
N TYR A 34 2.74 -1.85 3.68
CA TYR A 34 3.40 -2.65 4.70
C TYR A 34 2.39 -2.96 5.79
N GLY A 35 2.08 -4.23 5.98
CA GLY A 35 1.11 -4.69 6.97
C GLY A 35 1.82 -5.41 8.11
N TYR A 36 1.52 -5.05 9.36
CA TYR A 36 2.06 -5.71 10.55
C TYR A 36 0.94 -6.14 11.51
N GLY A 37 1.02 -7.38 12.00
CA GLY A 37 0.04 -7.98 12.90
C GLY A 37 -0.43 -9.36 12.43
N PRO A 38 -1.44 -9.95 13.11
CA PRO A 38 -2.04 -11.21 12.68
C PRO A 38 -2.85 -11.01 11.38
N GLU A 39 -3.09 -12.08 10.64
CA GLU A 39 -3.78 -12.05 9.34
C GLU A 39 -5.12 -11.29 9.38
N ASP A 40 -5.95 -11.53 10.41
CA ASP A 40 -7.30 -10.95 10.54
C ASP A 40 -7.35 -9.54 11.18
N ASP A 41 -6.24 -9.03 11.74
CA ASP A 41 -6.17 -7.73 12.44
C ASP A 41 -4.86 -7.00 12.12
N ARG A 42 -4.54 -6.97 10.84
CA ARG A 42 -3.31 -6.37 10.34
C ARG A 42 -3.43 -4.85 10.29
N CYS A 43 -2.47 -4.17 10.92
CA CYS A 43 -2.33 -2.72 10.79
C CYS A 43 -1.49 -2.39 9.54
N TRP A 44 -1.99 -1.48 8.71
CA TRP A 44 -1.37 -1.12 7.43
C TRP A 44 -0.72 0.26 7.48
N ILE A 45 0.47 0.35 6.87
CA ILE A 45 1.13 1.61 6.52
C ILE A 45 1.18 1.67 5.00
N MET A 46 0.56 2.71 4.45
CA MET A 46 0.66 3.04 3.03
C MET A 46 1.88 3.91 2.80
N VAL A 47 2.69 3.54 1.80
CA VAL A 47 3.86 4.28 1.36
C VAL A 47 3.67 4.64 -0.10
N ASP A 48 3.80 5.94 -0.36
CA ASP A 48 3.50 6.61 -1.63
C ASP A 48 2.03 6.49 -2.08
N LEU A 49 1.69 7.31 -3.07
CA LEU A 49 0.47 7.21 -3.87
C LEU A 49 0.75 7.96 -5.18
N GLY A 50 1.67 7.39 -5.96
CA GLY A 50 2.13 7.94 -7.22
C GLY A 50 1.09 7.79 -8.33
N VAL A 51 1.27 8.60 -9.37
CA VAL A 51 0.47 8.55 -10.60
C VAL A 51 1.40 8.39 -11.80
N THR A 52 0.87 7.84 -12.88
CA THR A 52 1.54 7.83 -14.19
C THR A 52 0.77 8.71 -15.15
N PHE A 53 1.47 9.50 -15.94
CA PHE A 53 0.87 10.28 -17.01
C PHE A 53 0.59 9.38 -18.22
N GLY A 54 -0.59 9.54 -18.82
CA GLY A 54 -0.90 8.85 -20.06
C GLY A 54 0.02 9.27 -21.21
N ASP A 55 0.17 8.38 -22.17
CA ASP A 55 1.01 8.53 -23.35
C ASP A 55 0.23 8.15 -24.62
N GLU A 56 0.92 8.07 -25.77
CA GLU A 56 0.31 7.67 -27.05
C GLU A 56 -0.37 6.29 -27.02
N ARG A 57 -0.06 5.43 -26.04
CA ARG A 57 -0.66 4.11 -25.85
C ARG A 57 -1.96 4.16 -25.05
N THR A 58 -2.26 5.29 -24.41
CA THR A 58 -3.44 5.54 -23.57
C THR A 58 -4.19 6.82 -23.97
N PRO A 59 -4.74 6.90 -25.21
CA PRO A 59 -5.35 8.13 -25.70
C PRO A 59 -6.55 8.58 -24.87
N GLY A 60 -6.57 9.87 -24.51
CA GLY A 60 -7.66 10.48 -23.73
C GLY A 60 -7.57 10.22 -22.21
N ILE A 61 -6.50 9.59 -21.73
CA ILE A 61 -6.23 9.40 -20.31
C ILE A 61 -5.09 10.33 -19.90
N ASP A 62 -5.34 11.23 -18.95
CA ASP A 62 -4.32 12.14 -18.44
C ASP A 62 -3.50 11.50 -17.31
N LEU A 63 -4.17 10.77 -16.41
CA LEU A 63 -3.57 10.16 -15.23
C LEU A 63 -4.04 8.71 -15.07
N ILE A 64 -3.11 7.85 -14.69
CA ILE A 64 -3.32 6.46 -14.32
C ILE A 64 -2.88 6.30 -12.86
N MET A 65 -3.73 5.65 -12.05
CA MET A 65 -3.51 5.47 -10.61
C MET A 65 -3.53 3.98 -10.25
N PRO A 66 -2.81 3.57 -9.18
CA PRO A 66 -2.90 2.21 -8.66
C PRO A 66 -4.30 1.94 -8.07
N ASP A 67 -4.73 0.68 -8.13
CA ASP A 67 -6.00 0.23 -7.53
C ASP A 67 -5.79 -0.05 -6.02
N PRO A 68 -6.45 0.69 -5.11
CA PRO A 68 -6.30 0.48 -3.68
C PRO A 68 -7.20 -0.64 -3.12
N ALA A 69 -8.08 -1.25 -3.93
CA ALA A 69 -8.96 -2.32 -3.47
C ALA A 69 -8.21 -3.66 -3.42
N PHE A 70 -7.88 -4.13 -2.21
CA PHE A 70 -7.25 -5.43 -1.94
C PHE A 70 -8.03 -6.21 -0.87
#